data_AF-A0A543DKR8-F1
#
_entry.id   AF-A0A543DKR8-F1
#
_cell.length_a   1.000
_cell.length_b   1.000
_cell.length_c   1.000
_cell.angle_alpha   90.00
_cell.angle_beta   90.00
_cell.angle_gamma   90.00
#
_symmetry.space_group_name_H-M   'P 1'
#
loop_
_entity.id
_entity.type
_entity.pdbx_description
1 polymer ?
#
loop_
_entity_poly.entity_id
_entity_poly.type
_entity_poly.pdbx_seq_one_letter_code
_entity_poly.pdbx_strand_id
1 'polypeptide(L)'
;MIDSPAHDVFVDLHTAHVHVVSVRGSTEPQSGSRLLQPVAQAIATRARIPVAWTELHYPATYIDFDAGYPARFNLGDSPRLGVTALLTLLEDNARHRPEQDVVLLGWSQGAQVIGDALDEPAHRLAAGDSPALSPAAASRIAAVVLYGNPRFTAEQPFNIGLFDPGLEGANPRPAAALADYADRMRDFCARNDLACQCGPDSTIDGHVSYFSNGMQGEGAAFALKRVATRRNRTSRGGGHVISEPATARP
;
A
#
# COMPACT_ATOMS: atom_id res chain seq x y z
N MET A 1 -0.10 1.07 -35.43
CA MET A 1 0.19 0.20 -34.27
C MET A 1 -0.61 0.74 -33.10
N ILE A 2 -1.24 -0.16 -32.36
CA ILE A 2 -2.39 0.05 -31.49
C ILE A 2 -2.06 1.04 -30.36
N ASP A 3 -2.89 2.07 -30.24
CA ASP A 3 -2.90 3.02 -29.13
C ASP A 3 -3.20 2.25 -27.84
N SER A 4 -2.33 2.38 -26.83
CA SER A 4 -2.45 1.60 -25.59
C SER A 4 -3.57 2.19 -24.73
N PRO A 5 -4.59 1.42 -24.30
CA PRO A 5 -5.77 1.95 -23.58
C PRO A 5 -5.48 2.36 -22.12
N ALA A 6 -4.22 2.43 -21.71
CA ALA A 6 -3.82 2.53 -20.30
C ALA A 6 -4.16 3.88 -19.64
N HIS A 7 -4.43 4.94 -20.40
CA HIS A 7 -4.72 6.27 -19.88
C HIS A 7 -6.22 6.58 -19.70
N ASP A 8 -7.13 5.76 -20.23
CA ASP A 8 -8.56 6.14 -20.34
C ASP A 8 -9.41 5.75 -19.11
N VAL A 9 -8.83 5.02 -18.14
CA VAL A 9 -9.57 4.54 -16.96
C VAL A 9 -9.41 5.41 -15.71
N PHE A 10 -8.41 6.30 -15.70
CA PHE A 10 -8.13 7.18 -14.55
C PHE A 10 -8.60 8.60 -14.84
N VAL A 11 -9.18 9.25 -13.82
CA VAL A 11 -9.56 10.66 -13.89
C VAL A 11 -8.49 11.55 -13.27
N ASP A 12 -8.65 12.86 -13.44
CA ASP A 12 -7.81 13.85 -12.76
C ASP A 12 -7.94 13.75 -11.23
N LEU A 13 -6.80 13.91 -10.54
CA LEU A 13 -6.69 13.78 -9.08
C LEU A 13 -7.63 14.71 -8.30
N HIS A 14 -7.97 15.90 -8.82
CA HIS A 14 -8.90 16.83 -8.19
C HIS A 14 -10.36 16.40 -8.30
N THR A 15 -10.70 15.55 -9.27
CA THR A 15 -12.06 15.04 -9.49
C THR A 15 -12.26 13.63 -8.94
N ALA A 16 -11.17 12.97 -8.54
CA ALA A 16 -11.18 11.60 -8.04
C ALA A 16 -11.77 11.48 -6.63
N HIS A 17 -12.58 10.45 -6.40
CA HIS A 17 -13.01 10.06 -5.06
C HIS A 17 -11.99 9.16 -4.37
N VAL A 18 -11.20 8.41 -5.15
CA VAL A 18 -10.14 7.52 -4.65
C VAL A 18 -8.83 7.89 -5.33
N HIS A 19 -7.78 8.02 -4.54
CA HIS A 19 -6.41 8.15 -5.03
C HIS A 19 -5.67 6.84 -4.77
N VAL A 20 -5.34 6.12 -5.84
CA VAL A 20 -4.45 4.96 -5.76
C VAL A 20 -3.02 5.44 -5.90
N VAL A 21 -2.18 5.17 -4.90
CA VAL A 21 -0.76 5.47 -4.91
C VAL A 21 0.00 4.16 -5.02
N SER A 22 0.69 3.97 -6.14
CA SER A 22 1.62 2.86 -6.32
C SER A 22 3.02 3.28 -5.87
N VAL A 23 3.72 2.38 -5.19
CA VAL A 23 5.13 2.51 -4.84
C VAL A 23 5.84 1.27 -5.38
N ARG A 24 6.42 1.41 -6.57
CA ARG A 24 7.08 0.34 -7.32
C ARG A 24 8.24 -0.34 -6.58
N GLY A 25 8.62 -1.53 -7.05
CA GLY A 25 9.82 -2.24 -6.58
C GLY A 25 11.10 -1.72 -7.21
N SER A 26 12.24 -2.19 -6.71
CA SER A 26 13.55 -1.79 -7.24
C SER A 26 13.68 -2.09 -8.73
N THR A 27 14.23 -1.14 -9.50
CA THR A 27 14.46 -1.19 -10.95
C THR A 27 13.20 -1.21 -11.82
N GLU A 28 12.01 -1.11 -11.23
CA GLU A 28 10.80 -0.88 -12.01
C GLU A 28 10.80 0.49 -12.69
N PRO A 29 10.15 0.61 -13.86
CA PRO A 29 10.00 1.88 -14.54
C PRO A 29 9.20 2.87 -13.68
N GLN A 30 9.60 4.14 -13.68
CA GLN A 30 8.91 5.22 -12.96
C GLN A 30 7.49 5.49 -13.51
N SER A 31 7.22 5.11 -14.76
CA SER A 31 5.89 5.14 -15.34
C SER A 31 5.53 3.72 -15.76
N GLY A 32 4.44 3.20 -15.21
CA GLY A 32 3.92 1.87 -15.50
C GLY A 32 4.64 0.74 -14.77
N SER A 33 4.58 0.73 -13.43
CA SER A 33 4.98 -0.45 -12.64
C SER A 33 4.31 -1.69 -13.21
N ARG A 34 5.12 -2.70 -13.53
CA ARG A 34 4.65 -3.93 -14.18
C ARG A 34 3.74 -4.73 -13.26
N LEU A 35 3.92 -4.61 -11.94
CA LEU A 35 3.08 -5.27 -10.95
C LEU A 35 1.90 -4.41 -10.52
N LEU A 36 2.16 -3.14 -10.17
CA LEU A 36 1.17 -2.32 -9.46
C LEU A 36 0.22 -1.59 -10.41
N GLN A 37 0.63 -1.26 -11.65
CA GLN A 37 -0.28 -0.62 -12.61
C GLN A 37 -1.48 -1.53 -12.96
N PRO A 38 -1.31 -2.84 -13.24
CA PRO A 38 -2.46 -3.73 -13.44
C PRO A 38 -3.43 -3.76 -12.24
N VAL A 39 -2.90 -3.70 -11.01
CA VAL A 39 -3.72 -3.66 -9.78
C VAL A 39 -4.51 -2.35 -9.72
N ALA A 40 -3.86 -1.21 -9.97
CA ALA A 40 -4.50 0.10 -10.00
C ALA A 40 -5.60 0.18 -11.08
N GLN A 41 -5.33 -0.33 -12.28
CA GLN A 41 -6.31 -0.38 -13.38
C GLN A 41 -7.50 -1.27 -13.03
N ALA A 42 -7.27 -2.43 -12.41
CA ALA A 42 -8.35 -3.30 -11.93
C ALA A 42 -9.22 -2.59 -10.88
N ILE A 43 -8.63 -1.81 -9.98
CA ILE A 43 -9.38 -0.98 -9.02
C ILE A 43 -10.22 0.07 -9.77
N ALA A 44 -9.60 0.89 -10.63
CA ALA A 44 -10.30 1.95 -11.34
C ALA A 44 -11.48 1.43 -12.18
N THR A 45 -11.28 0.35 -12.92
CA THR A 45 -12.30 -0.27 -13.78
C THR A 45 -13.50 -0.78 -12.97
N ARG A 46 -13.28 -1.27 -11.74
CA ARG A 46 -14.30 -1.96 -10.95
C ARG A 46 -14.95 -1.08 -9.88
N ALA A 47 -14.34 0.05 -9.51
CA ALA A 47 -14.79 0.90 -8.40
C ALA A 47 -16.14 1.59 -8.66
N ARG A 48 -16.50 1.81 -9.93
CA ARG A 48 -17.72 2.57 -10.34
C ARG A 48 -17.80 3.99 -9.75
N ILE A 49 -16.67 4.53 -9.32
CA ILE A 49 -16.48 5.91 -8.83
C ILE A 49 -15.18 6.45 -9.44
N PRO A 50 -15.02 7.77 -9.53
CA PRO A 50 -13.81 8.36 -10.10
C PRO A 50 -12.56 7.96 -9.31
N VAL A 51 -11.56 7.39 -9.99
CA VAL A 51 -10.27 6.97 -9.42
C VAL A 51 -9.14 7.69 -10.14
N ALA A 52 -8.23 8.29 -9.38
CA ALA A 52 -6.95 8.76 -9.88
C ALA A 52 -5.84 7.79 -9.46
N TRP A 53 -4.76 7.76 -10.23
CA TRP A 53 -3.59 6.93 -9.94
C TRP A 53 -2.31 7.77 -10.04
N THR A 54 -1.45 7.61 -9.03
CA THR A 54 -0.10 8.17 -8.99
C THR A 54 0.89 7.03 -8.77
N GLU A 55 1.91 6.95 -9.61
CA GLU A 55 3.12 6.19 -9.30
C GLU A 55 4.07 7.11 -8.52
N LEU A 56 4.42 6.75 -7.29
CA LEU A 56 5.26 7.58 -6.43
C LEU A 56 6.61 7.83 -7.12
N HIS A 57 6.99 9.11 -7.19
CA HIS A 57 8.29 9.48 -7.74
C HIS A 57 9.38 9.34 -6.68
N TYR A 58 10.21 8.31 -6.82
CA TYR A 58 11.37 8.04 -5.97
C TYR A 58 12.37 7.16 -6.74
N PRO A 59 13.63 6.99 -6.28
CA PRO A 59 14.65 6.32 -7.09
C PRO A 59 14.32 4.86 -7.46
N ALA A 60 13.75 4.10 -6.52
CA ALA A 60 13.56 2.65 -6.66
C ALA A 60 14.85 1.92 -7.08
N THR A 61 15.99 2.26 -6.47
CA THR A 61 17.30 1.66 -6.80
C THR A 61 17.83 0.79 -5.66
N TYR A 62 18.89 0.04 -5.94
CA TYR A 62 19.69 -0.68 -4.95
C TYR A 62 21.18 -0.52 -5.29
N ILE A 63 22.05 -0.72 -4.31
CA ILE A 63 23.51 -0.68 -4.43
C ILE A 63 24.08 -2.07 -4.68
N ASP A 64 23.66 -3.05 -3.88
CA ASP A 64 24.05 -4.44 -4.00
C ASP A 64 22.89 -5.39 -3.65
N PHE A 65 22.99 -6.62 -4.18
CA PHE A 65 22.04 -7.70 -3.95
C PHE A 65 22.78 -9.04 -3.95
N ASP A 66 22.57 -9.84 -2.90
CA ASP A 66 23.04 -11.21 -2.79
C ASP A 66 21.83 -12.12 -2.59
N ALA A 67 21.59 -13.01 -3.56
CA ALA A 67 20.50 -13.98 -3.50
C ALA A 67 20.85 -15.24 -2.69
N GLY A 68 22.11 -15.40 -2.27
CA GLY A 68 22.53 -16.53 -1.44
C GLY A 68 21.89 -16.49 -0.07
N TYR A 69 21.71 -17.64 0.57
CA TYR A 69 21.08 -17.71 1.89
C TYR A 69 22.03 -17.26 3.03
N PRO A 70 21.61 -16.33 3.91
CA PRO A 70 20.39 -15.52 3.83
C PRO A 70 20.52 -14.38 2.81
N ALA A 71 19.44 -14.12 2.06
CA ALA A 71 19.43 -13.07 1.04
C ALA A 71 19.68 -11.68 1.66
N ARG A 72 20.44 -10.85 0.97
CA ARG A 72 20.82 -9.50 1.44
C ARG A 72 20.51 -8.45 0.37
N PHE A 73 19.95 -7.34 0.82
CA PHE A 73 19.58 -6.22 -0.02
C PHE A 73 20.18 -4.93 0.55
N ASN A 74 21.09 -4.30 -0.20
CA ASN A 74 21.52 -2.95 0.11
C ASN A 74 20.77 -1.97 -0.77
N LEU A 75 19.73 -1.37 -0.22
CA LEU A 75 18.86 -0.46 -0.96
C LEU A 75 19.40 0.99 -0.97
N GLY A 76 20.53 1.24 -0.30
CA GLY A 76 21.10 2.59 -0.14
C GLY A 76 20.08 3.60 0.41
N ASP A 77 20.14 4.82 -0.10
CA ASP A 77 19.22 5.91 0.26
C ASP A 77 17.83 5.82 -0.38
N SER A 78 17.59 4.87 -1.29
CA SER A 78 16.35 4.81 -2.07
C SER A 78 15.10 4.69 -1.17
N PRO A 79 15.05 3.79 -0.16
CA PRO A 79 13.90 3.73 0.74
C PRO A 79 13.69 5.01 1.54
N ARG A 80 14.76 5.68 2.00
CA ARG A 80 14.66 6.94 2.75
C ARG A 80 13.98 8.01 1.91
N LEU A 81 14.42 8.18 0.67
CA LEU A 81 13.82 9.13 -0.27
C LEU A 81 12.38 8.75 -0.62
N GLY A 82 12.08 7.45 -0.74
CA GLY A 82 10.72 6.96 -0.95
C GLY A 82 9.78 7.26 0.22
N VAL A 83 10.22 7.01 1.46
CA VAL A 83 9.43 7.28 2.66
C VAL A 83 9.14 8.77 2.77
N THR A 84 10.15 9.63 2.62
CA THR A 84 9.96 11.08 2.65
C THR A 84 8.97 11.55 1.57
N ALA A 85 9.11 11.06 0.33
CA ALA A 85 8.20 11.42 -0.76
C ALA A 85 6.77 10.95 -0.51
N LEU A 86 6.58 9.75 0.03
CA LEU A 86 5.26 9.21 0.36
C LEU A 86 4.59 10.00 1.48
N LEU A 87 5.33 10.33 2.55
CA LEU A 87 4.82 11.16 3.64
C LEU A 87 4.34 12.52 3.11
N THR A 88 5.16 13.19 2.29
CA THR A 88 4.77 14.47 1.66
C THR A 88 3.50 14.31 0.83
N LEU A 89 3.41 13.30 -0.02
CA LEU A 89 2.23 13.05 -0.86
C LEU A 89 0.98 12.84 -0.02
N LEU A 90 1.05 12.05 1.06
CA LEU A 90 -0.10 11.75 1.91
C LEU A 90 -0.57 12.97 2.71
N GLU A 91 0.36 13.77 3.24
CA GLU A 91 0.01 15.04 3.90
C GLU A 91 -0.61 16.03 2.91
N ASP A 92 -0.06 16.14 1.69
CA ASP A 92 -0.62 16.98 0.64
C ASP A 92 -2.01 16.53 0.23
N ASN A 93 -2.24 15.23 0.13
CA ASN A 93 -3.54 14.67 -0.14
C ASN A 93 -4.54 15.03 0.96
N ALA A 94 -4.16 14.87 2.23
CA ALA A 94 -5.04 15.14 3.36
C ALA A 94 -5.39 16.63 3.48
N ARG A 95 -4.43 17.52 3.19
CA ARG A 95 -4.63 18.98 3.24
C ARG A 95 -5.54 19.49 2.13
N HIS A 96 -5.34 19.03 0.91
CA HIS A 96 -6.03 19.59 -0.25
C HIS A 96 -7.27 18.78 -0.67
N ARG A 97 -7.36 17.50 -0.26
CA ARG A 97 -8.41 16.56 -0.65
C ARG A 97 -8.87 15.75 0.56
N PRO A 98 -9.37 16.40 1.63
CA PRO A 98 -9.67 15.75 2.91
C PRO A 98 -10.79 14.69 2.82
N GLU A 99 -11.58 14.67 1.76
CA GLU A 99 -12.63 13.65 1.56
C GLU A 99 -12.18 12.46 0.70
N GLN A 100 -11.01 12.57 0.05
CA GLN A 100 -10.53 11.54 -0.87
C GLN A 100 -9.96 10.35 -0.10
N ASP A 101 -10.42 9.15 -0.45
CA ASP A 101 -9.89 7.91 0.09
C ASP A 101 -8.57 7.57 -0.60
N VAL A 102 -7.56 7.12 0.16
CA VAL A 102 -6.26 6.71 -0.37
C VAL A 102 -6.10 5.20 -0.32
N VAL A 103 -5.66 4.61 -1.43
CA VAL A 103 -5.25 3.20 -1.50
C VAL A 103 -3.76 3.15 -1.78
N LEU A 104 -3.01 2.45 -0.93
CA LEU A 104 -1.57 2.26 -1.08
C LEU A 104 -1.28 0.88 -1.65
N LEU A 105 -0.52 0.82 -2.75
CA LEU A 105 -0.05 -0.41 -3.39
C LEU A 105 1.48 -0.41 -3.37
N GLY A 106 2.10 -1.43 -2.77
CA GLY A 106 3.55 -1.52 -2.65
C GLY A 106 4.09 -2.87 -3.11
N TRP A 107 5.20 -2.87 -3.82
CA TRP A 107 5.93 -4.10 -4.15
C TRP A 107 7.39 -4.01 -3.71
N SER A 108 7.92 -5.06 -3.09
CA SER A 108 9.34 -5.19 -2.74
C SER A 108 9.82 -3.96 -1.94
N GLN A 109 10.83 -3.23 -2.42
CA GLN A 109 11.26 -1.97 -1.83
C GLN A 109 10.11 -0.97 -1.58
N GLY A 110 9.14 -0.88 -2.47
CA GLY A 110 8.00 0.02 -2.29
C GLY A 110 7.03 -0.43 -1.18
N ALA A 111 6.96 -1.74 -0.92
CA ALA A 111 6.26 -2.26 0.26
C ALA A 111 6.99 -1.91 1.56
N GLN A 112 8.33 -1.94 1.57
CA GLN A 112 9.12 -1.41 2.68
C GLN A 112 8.83 0.09 2.87
N VAL A 113 8.87 0.89 1.80
CA VAL A 113 8.61 2.33 1.83
C VAL A 113 7.23 2.63 2.44
N ILE A 114 6.17 1.94 1.98
CA ILE A 114 4.83 2.15 2.53
C ILE A 114 4.80 1.81 4.01
N GLY A 115 5.25 0.62 4.39
CA GLY A 115 5.16 0.23 5.79
C GLY A 115 6.02 1.10 6.70
N ASP A 116 7.18 1.60 6.26
CA ASP A 116 8.00 2.54 7.04
C ASP A 116 7.32 3.92 7.16
N ALA A 117 6.64 4.40 6.11
CA ALA A 117 5.86 5.64 6.20
C ALA A 117 4.66 5.54 7.17
N LEU A 118 4.09 4.35 7.32
CA LEU A 118 2.95 4.10 8.23
C LEU A 118 3.36 3.75 9.66
N ASP A 119 4.64 3.40 9.88
CA ASP A 119 5.20 3.06 11.18
C ASP A 119 5.66 4.33 11.93
N GLU A 120 5.78 4.20 13.25
CA GLU A 120 6.35 5.24 14.10
C GLU A 120 7.82 5.49 13.74
N PRO A 121 8.28 6.76 13.73
CA PRO A 121 9.64 7.11 13.30
C PRO A 121 10.76 6.28 13.96
N ALA A 122 10.58 5.93 15.24
CA ALA A 122 11.54 5.13 16.00
C ALA A 122 11.72 3.68 15.52
N HIS A 123 10.76 3.13 14.75
CA HIS A 123 10.79 1.75 14.25
C HIS A 123 11.18 1.65 12.77
N ARG A 124 11.32 2.80 12.09
CA ARG A 124 11.63 2.85 10.66
C ARG A 124 13.08 2.46 10.41
N LEU A 125 13.32 1.68 9.36
CA LEU A 125 14.68 1.49 8.84
C LEU A 125 15.10 2.68 7.95
N ALA A 126 14.12 3.36 7.37
CA ALA A 126 14.31 4.48 6.47
C ALA A 126 13.55 5.72 6.96
N ALA A 127 14.21 6.88 6.92
CA ALA A 127 13.63 8.18 7.29
C ALA A 127 13.03 8.23 8.72
N GLY A 128 13.75 7.67 9.71
CA GLY A 128 13.38 7.75 11.13
C GLY A 128 13.48 9.16 11.73
N ASP A 129 14.11 10.10 11.03
CA ASP A 129 14.17 11.53 11.35
C ASP A 129 12.97 12.32 10.78
N SER A 130 12.22 11.73 9.85
CA SER A 130 10.99 12.32 9.32
C SER A 130 9.84 12.16 10.32
N PRO A 131 8.90 13.12 10.40
CA PRO A 131 7.78 13.04 11.33
C PRO A 131 6.89 11.82 11.07
N ALA A 132 6.10 11.44 12.08
CA ALA A 132 5.00 10.51 11.92
C ALA A 132 3.94 11.08 10.97
N LEU A 133 3.23 10.19 10.26
CA LEU A 133 2.09 10.59 9.42
C LEU A 133 1.00 11.18 10.32
N SER A 134 0.45 12.34 9.93
CA SER A 134 -0.58 13.00 10.70
C SER A 134 -1.84 12.13 10.83
N PRO A 135 -2.59 12.21 11.95
CA PRO A 135 -3.86 11.50 12.08
C PRO A 135 -4.85 11.83 10.95
N ALA A 136 -4.81 13.06 10.43
CA ALA A 136 -5.63 13.47 9.29
C ALA A 136 -5.29 12.65 8.04
N ALA A 137 -4.01 12.56 7.68
CA ALA A 137 -3.54 11.78 6.54
C ALA A 137 -3.72 10.27 6.74
N ALA A 138 -3.34 9.74 7.90
CA ALA A 138 -3.56 8.34 8.26
C ALA A 138 -5.04 7.94 8.15
N SER A 139 -5.96 8.82 8.55
CA SER A 139 -7.40 8.58 8.47
C SER A 139 -7.93 8.45 7.04
N ARG A 140 -7.21 8.94 6.02
CA ARG A 140 -7.63 8.83 4.61
C ARG A 140 -7.29 7.48 3.98
N ILE A 141 -6.37 6.72 4.58
CA ILE A 141 -5.95 5.43 4.05
C ILE A 141 -7.10 4.43 4.20
N ALA A 142 -7.70 4.08 3.07
CA ALA A 142 -8.80 3.12 2.98
C ALA A 142 -8.30 1.69 2.83
N ALA A 143 -7.16 1.48 2.17
CA ALA A 143 -6.54 0.16 2.03
C ALA A 143 -5.02 0.26 1.84
N VAL A 144 -4.32 -0.76 2.33
CA VAL A 144 -2.90 -0.99 2.08
C VAL A 144 -2.72 -2.41 1.54
N VAL A 145 -2.05 -2.53 0.39
CA VAL A 145 -1.76 -3.82 -0.25
C VAL A 145 -0.27 -3.87 -0.57
N LEU A 146 0.43 -4.77 0.09
CA LEU A 146 1.87 -4.97 -0.05
C LEU A 146 2.13 -6.33 -0.70
N TYR A 147 3.17 -6.42 -1.53
CA TYR A 147 3.63 -7.66 -2.15
C TYR A 147 5.14 -7.81 -1.91
N GLY A 148 5.57 -8.97 -1.41
CA GLY A 148 6.99 -9.27 -1.22
C GLY A 148 7.71 -8.26 -0.32
N ASN A 149 7.07 -7.82 0.76
CA ASN A 149 7.59 -6.81 1.69
C ASN A 149 8.88 -7.30 2.39
N PRO A 150 10.06 -6.67 2.20
CA PRO A 150 11.30 -7.06 2.86
C PRO A 150 11.29 -6.99 4.39
N ARG A 151 10.33 -6.25 4.96
CA ARG A 151 10.11 -6.13 6.41
C ARG A 151 8.89 -6.91 6.89
N PHE A 152 8.53 -7.98 6.18
CA PHE A 152 7.44 -8.88 6.58
C PHE A 152 7.71 -9.45 7.98
N THR A 153 6.68 -9.42 8.82
CA THR A 153 6.73 -9.87 10.22
C THR A 153 5.77 -11.03 10.34
N ALA A 154 6.18 -12.13 10.97
CA ALA A 154 5.36 -13.32 11.07
C ALA A 154 4.13 -13.06 11.94
N GLU A 155 3.12 -13.93 11.81
CA GLU A 155 1.96 -13.98 12.69
C GLU A 155 1.08 -12.72 12.72
N GLN A 156 1.25 -11.82 11.74
CA GLN A 156 0.39 -10.65 11.61
C GLN A 156 -0.97 -11.03 10.99
N PRO A 157 -2.08 -10.45 11.49
CA PRO A 157 -3.44 -10.79 11.03
C PRO A 157 -3.74 -10.34 9.59
N PHE A 158 -2.88 -9.49 9.03
CA PHE A 158 -2.97 -8.99 7.66
C PHE A 158 -2.08 -9.75 6.67
N ASN A 159 -1.26 -10.70 7.13
CA ASN A 159 -0.43 -11.53 6.25
C ASN A 159 -1.31 -12.48 5.43
N ILE A 160 -1.08 -12.54 4.12
CA ILE A 160 -1.78 -13.44 3.20
C ILE A 160 -0.78 -14.06 2.23
N GLY A 161 -1.02 -15.32 1.85
CA GLY A 161 -0.26 -15.97 0.79
C GLY A 161 0.09 -17.41 1.12
N LEU A 162 1.14 -17.91 0.47
CA LEU A 162 1.64 -19.28 0.61
C LEU A 162 2.99 -19.33 1.30
N PHE A 163 3.27 -18.30 2.11
CA PHE A 163 4.46 -18.15 2.93
C PHE A 163 4.53 -19.21 4.03
N ASP A 164 5.73 -19.48 4.53
CA ASP A 164 5.93 -20.45 5.60
C ASP A 164 5.64 -19.82 6.97
N PRO A 165 4.76 -20.42 7.80
CA PRO A 165 4.44 -19.87 9.11
C PRO A 165 5.69 -19.69 9.99
N GLY A 166 5.79 -18.54 10.67
CA GLY A 166 6.91 -18.23 11.57
C GLY A 166 8.17 -17.69 10.89
N LEU A 167 8.29 -17.74 9.55
CA LEU A 167 9.40 -17.09 8.84
C LEU A 167 9.12 -15.61 8.57
N GLU A 168 10.18 -14.82 8.65
CA GLU A 168 10.16 -13.37 8.54
C GLU A 168 11.14 -12.85 7.47
N GLY A 169 11.02 -11.57 7.13
CA GLY A 169 12.00 -10.89 6.29
C GLY A 169 13.33 -10.67 7.02
N ALA A 170 14.34 -10.17 6.31
CA ALA A 170 15.67 -9.93 6.90
C ALA A 170 15.65 -8.90 8.05
N ASN A 171 14.70 -7.96 8.02
CA ASN A 171 14.55 -6.91 9.02
C ASN A 171 13.07 -6.68 9.35
N PRO A 172 12.44 -7.63 10.08
CA PRO A 172 11.01 -7.56 10.39
C PRO A 172 10.69 -6.30 11.18
N ARG A 173 9.43 -5.85 11.07
CA ARG A 173 8.93 -4.77 11.91
C ARG A 173 8.62 -5.31 13.31
N PRO A 174 8.59 -4.44 14.34
CA PRO A 174 7.94 -4.80 15.59
C PRO A 174 6.49 -5.25 15.32
N ALA A 175 6.03 -6.30 16.01
CA ALA A 175 4.70 -6.88 15.78
C ALA A 175 3.53 -5.87 15.92
N ALA A 176 3.70 -4.81 16.70
CA ALA A 176 2.69 -3.76 16.89
C ALA A 176 2.75 -2.62 15.86
N ALA A 177 3.79 -2.55 15.03
CA ALA A 177 4.10 -1.39 14.16
C ALA A 177 2.95 -0.98 13.24
N LEU A 178 2.19 -1.95 12.72
CA LEU A 178 1.13 -1.71 11.73
C LEU A 178 -0.26 -2.12 12.27
N ALA A 179 -0.40 -2.28 13.58
CA ALA A 179 -1.65 -2.73 14.22
C ALA A 179 -2.85 -1.83 13.87
N ASP A 180 -2.63 -0.51 13.81
CA ASP A 180 -3.66 0.49 13.47
C ASP A 180 -4.22 0.37 12.05
N TYR A 181 -3.54 -0.38 11.18
CA TYR A 181 -3.93 -0.63 9.79
C TYR A 181 -4.42 -2.06 9.54
N ALA A 182 -4.40 -2.93 10.56
CA ALA A 182 -4.63 -4.37 10.41
C ALA A 182 -5.99 -4.72 9.77
N ASP A 183 -7.03 -3.91 10.00
CA ASP A 183 -8.38 -4.11 9.43
C ASP A 183 -8.47 -3.78 7.94
N ARG A 184 -7.48 -3.06 7.41
CA ARG A 184 -7.43 -2.54 6.04
C ARG A 184 -6.09 -2.78 5.34
N MET A 185 -5.30 -3.72 5.85
CA MET A 185 -4.03 -4.13 5.26
C MET A 185 -4.08 -5.57 4.75
N ARG A 186 -3.33 -5.79 3.66
CA ARG A 186 -2.91 -7.09 3.17
C ARG A 186 -1.43 -7.04 2.86
N ASP A 187 -0.64 -7.88 3.52
CA ASP A 187 0.78 -8.07 3.21
C ASP A 187 0.95 -9.45 2.58
N PHE A 188 1.05 -9.46 1.25
CA PHE A 188 1.18 -10.67 0.46
C PHE A 188 2.62 -11.18 0.46
N CYS A 189 2.81 -12.41 0.92
CA CYS A 189 4.06 -13.13 0.81
C CYS A 189 3.83 -14.45 0.06
N ALA A 190 4.44 -14.57 -1.11
CA ALA A 190 4.37 -15.76 -1.94
C ALA A 190 5.25 -16.88 -1.38
N ARG A 191 4.97 -18.11 -1.80
CA ARG A 191 5.80 -19.26 -1.48
C ARG A 191 7.25 -19.00 -1.89
N ASN A 192 8.19 -19.26 -0.99
CA ASN A 192 9.62 -19.15 -1.22
C ASN A 192 10.09 -17.77 -1.71
N ASP A 193 9.40 -16.69 -1.37
CA ASP A 193 9.85 -15.34 -1.73
C ASP A 193 11.01 -14.90 -0.82
N LEU A 194 12.20 -14.70 -1.42
CA LEU A 194 13.41 -14.32 -0.69
C LEU A 194 13.40 -12.93 -0.06
N ALA A 195 12.54 -12.03 -0.53
CA ALA A 195 12.41 -10.71 0.06
C ALA A 195 11.57 -10.74 1.34
N CYS A 196 10.35 -11.26 1.27
CA CYS A 196 9.48 -11.30 2.45
C CYS A 196 9.81 -12.42 3.43
N GLN A 197 10.47 -13.49 2.99
CA GLN A 197 10.97 -14.53 3.89
C GLN A 197 12.40 -14.90 3.52
N CYS A 198 13.34 -14.61 4.40
CA CYS A 198 14.75 -14.96 4.20
C CYS A 198 15.04 -16.41 4.66
N GLY A 199 14.26 -17.37 4.15
CA GLY A 199 14.41 -18.80 4.42
C GLY A 199 15.43 -19.49 3.49
N PRO A 200 15.90 -20.71 3.83
CA PRO A 200 16.88 -21.45 3.05
C PRO A 200 16.38 -21.86 1.65
N ASP A 201 15.06 -22.04 1.51
CA ASP A 201 14.42 -22.44 0.24
C ASP A 201 13.89 -21.25 -0.57
N SER A 202 14.17 -20.02 -0.13
CA SER A 202 13.68 -18.83 -0.79
C SER A 202 14.43 -18.52 -2.08
N THR A 203 13.72 -17.95 -3.07
CA THR A 203 14.20 -17.78 -4.45
C THR A 203 13.75 -16.45 -5.05
N ILE A 204 14.47 -16.02 -6.09
CA ILE A 204 14.07 -14.87 -6.91
C ILE A 204 12.73 -15.17 -7.60
N ASP A 205 12.51 -16.41 -8.04
CA ASP A 205 11.27 -16.85 -8.69
C ASP A 205 10.06 -16.69 -7.77
N GLY A 206 10.20 -17.01 -6.48
CA GLY A 206 9.18 -16.73 -5.47
C GLY A 206 8.85 -15.23 -5.40
N HIS A 207 9.89 -14.38 -5.39
CA HIS A 207 9.76 -12.92 -5.33
C HIS A 207 9.11 -12.29 -6.57
N VAL A 208 9.31 -12.87 -7.76
CA VAL A 208 8.70 -12.40 -9.02
C VAL A 208 7.44 -13.18 -9.40
N SER A 209 6.95 -14.07 -8.54
CA SER A 209 5.74 -14.85 -8.86
C SER A 209 4.46 -13.98 -8.87
N TYR A 210 4.44 -12.87 -8.13
CA TYR A 210 3.27 -11.98 -8.03
C TYR A 210 2.78 -11.41 -9.36
N PHE A 211 3.63 -11.34 -10.37
CA PHE A 211 3.29 -10.86 -11.71
C PHE A 211 2.30 -11.77 -12.45
N SER A 212 2.11 -13.01 -11.98
CA SER A 212 1.27 -13.99 -12.66
C SER A 212 0.52 -14.96 -11.74
N ASN A 213 0.83 -14.98 -10.43
CA ASN A 213 0.24 -15.93 -9.48
C ASN A 213 -1.21 -15.60 -9.04
N GLY A 214 -1.82 -14.54 -9.58
CA GLY A 214 -3.20 -14.12 -9.29
C GLY A 214 -3.37 -13.17 -8.10
N MET A 215 -2.34 -12.98 -7.26
CA MET A 215 -2.43 -12.11 -6.09
C MET A 215 -2.71 -10.63 -6.43
N GLN A 216 -2.32 -10.17 -7.63
CA GLN A 216 -2.71 -8.84 -8.13
C GLN A 216 -4.24 -8.66 -8.14
N GLY A 217 -4.98 -9.67 -8.59
CA GLY A 217 -6.45 -9.65 -8.63
C GLY A 217 -7.07 -9.69 -7.23
N GLU A 218 -6.48 -10.46 -6.32
CA GLU A 218 -6.89 -10.53 -4.91
C GLU A 218 -6.68 -9.20 -4.19
N GLY A 219 -5.51 -8.58 -4.36
CA GLY A 219 -5.21 -7.28 -3.78
C GLY A 219 -6.14 -6.18 -4.28
N ALA A 220 -6.42 -6.14 -5.60
CA ALA A 220 -7.40 -5.22 -6.16
C ALA A 220 -8.80 -5.43 -5.57
N ALA A 221 -9.24 -6.69 -5.45
CA ALA A 221 -10.54 -7.03 -4.87
C ALA A 221 -10.65 -6.63 -3.38
N PHE A 222 -9.58 -6.83 -2.61
CA PHE A 222 -9.50 -6.39 -1.23
C PHE A 222 -9.61 -4.87 -1.11
N ALA A 223 -8.81 -4.12 -1.88
CA ALA A 223 -8.83 -2.66 -1.85
C ALA A 223 -10.22 -2.10 -2.17
N LEU A 224 -10.87 -2.61 -3.22
CA LEU A 224 -12.24 -2.25 -3.60
C LEU A 224 -13.24 -2.50 -2.47
N LYS A 225 -13.13 -3.65 -1.78
CA LYS A 225 -14.00 -3.97 -0.65
C LYS A 225 -13.83 -2.98 0.50
N ARG A 226 -12.60 -2.56 0.82
CA ARG A 226 -12.34 -1.59 1.88
C ARG A 226 -12.88 -0.19 1.53
N VAL A 227 -12.63 0.28 0.30
CA VAL A 227 -13.19 1.55 -0.21
C VAL A 227 -14.73 1.55 -0.12
N ALA A 228 -15.39 0.48 -0.61
CA ALA A 228 -16.85 0.38 -0.53
C ALA A 228 -17.36 0.36 0.93
N THR A 229 -16.68 -0.37 1.82
CA THR A 229 -17.04 -0.43 3.25
C THR A 229 -16.98 0.95 3.90
N ARG A 230 -15.95 1.74 3.58
CA ARG A 230 -15.76 3.07 4.13
C ARG A 230 -16.82 4.05 3.65
N ARG A 231 -17.16 4.04 2.35
CA ARG A 231 -18.27 4.85 1.79
C ARG A 231 -19.64 4.50 2.37
N ASN A 232 -19.87 3.22 2.70
CA ASN A 232 -21.10 2.80 3.37
C ASN A 232 -21.17 3.30 4.82
N ARG A 233 -20.04 3.49 5.51
CA ARG A 233 -20.00 4.08 6.85
C ARG A 233 -20.27 5.58 6.82
N THR A 234 -19.69 6.32 5.87
CA THR A 234 -19.91 7.77 5.76
C THR A 234 -21.36 8.10 5.41
N SER A 235 -21.98 7.35 4.48
CA SER A 235 -23.39 7.52 4.13
C SER A 235 -24.37 7.23 5.28
N ARG A 236 -24.06 6.26 6.16
CA ARG A 236 -24.90 5.95 7.34
C ARG A 236 -24.70 6.92 8.50
N GLY A 237 -23.53 7.54 8.62
CA GLY A 237 -23.24 8.53 9.68
C GLY A 237 -23.79 9.93 9.41
N GLY A 238 -24.18 10.23 8.16
CA GLY A 238 -24.72 11.53 7.75
C GLY A 238 -26.24 11.70 7.86
N GLY A 239 -26.95 10.74 8.47
CA GLY A 239 -28.39 10.83 8.71
C GLY A 239 -28.69 11.88 9.79
N HIS A 240 -29.10 13.07 9.35
CA HIS A 240 -29.62 14.15 10.18
C HIS A 240 -30.70 13.63 11.15
N VAL A 241 -30.44 13.74 12.46
CA VAL A 241 -31.47 13.58 13.49
C VAL A 241 -32.39 14.78 13.34
N ILE A 242 -33.52 14.58 12.66
CA ILE A 242 -34.64 15.53 12.68
C ILE A 242 -35.20 15.44 14.10
N SER A 243 -34.86 16.40 14.95
CA SER A 243 -35.52 16.55 16.25
C SER A 243 -36.96 17.02 16.00
N GLU A 244 -37.93 16.16 16.28
CA GLU A 244 -39.34 16.55 16.33
C GLU A 244 -39.54 17.67 17.37
N PRO A 245 -40.36 18.69 17.07
CA PRO A 245 -40.64 19.75 18.02
C PRO A 245 -41.51 19.19 19.15
N ALA A 246 -41.03 19.35 20.39
CA ALA A 246 -41.77 18.99 21.58
C ALA A 246 -43.11 19.74 21.62
N THR A 247 -44.21 19.02 21.46
CA THR A 247 -45.55 19.52 21.74
C THR A 247 -45.66 19.82 23.23
N ALA A 248 -45.77 21.08 23.60
CA ALA A 248 -46.21 21.49 24.92
C ALA A 248 -47.66 21.02 25.14
N ARG A 249 -47.88 20.26 26.21
CA ARG A 249 -49.23 19.96 26.72
C ARG A 249 -49.48 20.80 27.98
N PRO A 250 -50.77 21.17 28.21
CA PRO A 250 -51.18 22.26 29.10
C PRO A 250 -50.97 21.97 30.58
#